data_AF-A0A3A5AZE6-F1
#
_entry.id   AF-A0A3A5AZE6-F1
#
_cell.length_a   1.000
_cell.length_b   1.000
_cell.length_c   1.000
_cell.angle_alpha   90.00
_cell.angle_beta   90.00
_cell.angle_gamma   90.00
#
_symmetry.space_group_name_H-M   'P 1'
#
loop_
_entity.id
_entity.type
_entity.pdbx_description
1 polymer ?
#
loop_
_entity_poly.entity_id
_entity_poly.type
_entity_poly.pdbx_seq_one_letter_code
_entity_poly.pdbx_strand_id
1 'polypeptide(L)' 'EVHIRELKQSVSFEAWEPVQTEFSYKYLKSDVEDMAFDTGFVPVEHALDSQGFFMDSLWQVRKD' A
#
# COMPACT_ATOMS: atom_id res chain seq x y z
N GLU A 1 21.54 4.95 -22.08
CA GLU A 1 20.37 5.73 -22.55
C GLU A 1 19.26 4.77 -22.93
N VAL A 2 18.03 5.06 -22.52
CA VAL A 2 16.81 4.30 -22.85
C VAL A 2 15.88 5.21 -23.65
N HIS A 3 15.48 4.79 -24.86
CA HIS A 3 14.61 5.58 -25.73
C HIS A 3 13.19 5.00 -25.77
N ILE A 4 12.19 5.80 -25.39
CA ILE A 4 10.78 5.47 -25.42
C ILE A 4 10.16 6.09 -26.68
N ARG A 5 10.02 5.27 -27.73
CA ARG A 5 9.65 5.71 -29.09
C ARG A 5 8.33 6.48 -29.14
N GLU A 6 7.28 5.94 -28.54
CA GLU A 6 5.94 6.55 -28.60
C GLU A 6 5.90 7.92 -27.91
N LEU A 7 6.73 8.10 -26.88
CA LEU A 7 6.87 9.37 -26.16
C LEU A 7 7.91 10.30 -26.81
N LYS A 8 8.64 9.85 -27.85
CA LYS A 8 9.78 10.54 -28.45
C LYS A 8 10.78 11.05 -27.41
N GLN A 9 10.99 10.27 -26.35
CA GLN A 9 11.75 10.68 -25.18
C GLN A 9 12.91 9.72 -24.93
N SER A 10 14.07 10.27 -24.58
CA SER A 10 15.22 9.51 -24.09
C SER A 10 15.46 9.85 -22.62
N VAL A 11 15.82 8.83 -21.84
CA VAL A 11 16.22 8.95 -20.44
C VAL A 11 17.60 8.33 -20.28
N SER A 12 18.51 9.05 -19.62
CA SER A 12 19.83 8.54 -19.24
C SER A 12 19.84 8.21 -17.76
N PHE A 13 20.58 7.16 -17.41
CA PHE A 13 20.83 6.78 -16.02
C PHE A 13 22.33 6.71 -15.81
N GLU A 14 22.80 7.17 -14.66
CA GLU A 14 24.18 6.97 -14.22
C GLU A 14 24.42 5.52 -13.81
N ALA A 15 25.69 5.10 -13.77
CA ALA A 15 26.03 3.78 -13.27
C ALA A 15 25.55 3.63 -11.82
N TRP A 16 24.72 2.60 -11.56
CA TRP A 16 24.12 2.31 -10.26
C TRP A 16 23.12 3.33 -9.73
N GLU A 17 22.57 4.17 -10.61
CA GLU A 17 21.47 5.06 -10.23
C GLU A 17 20.26 4.24 -9.76
N PRO A 18 19.85 4.36 -8.48
CA PRO A 18 18.71 3.60 -7.97
C PRO A 18 17.41 4.18 -8.51
N VAL A 19 16.53 3.31 -9.00
CA VAL A 19 15.19 3.67 -9.45
C VAL A 19 14.18 3.07 -8.50
N GLN A 20 13.40 3.92 -7.82
CA GLN A 20 12.31 3.47 -6.96
C GLN A 20 11.14 3.00 -7.84
N THR A 21 10.84 1.71 -7.79
CA THR A 21 9.79 1.10 -8.62
C THR A 21 8.50 0.82 -7.85
N GLU A 22 8.58 0.55 -6.55
CA GLU A 22 7.44 0.11 -5.75
C GLU A 22 7.60 0.45 -4.25
N PHE A 23 6.46 0.62 -3.57
CA PHE A 23 6.37 0.54 -2.10
C PHE A 23 5.45 -0.63 -1.69
N SER A 24 5.93 -1.48 -0.77
CA SER A 24 5.13 -2.53 -0.14
C SER A 24 5.10 -2.34 1.37
N TYR A 25 4.27 -1.39 1.83
CA TYR A 25 4.12 -1.09 3.25
C TYR A 25 3.56 -2.29 4.01
N LYS A 26 4.08 -2.49 5.24
CA LYS A 26 3.62 -3.51 6.17
C LYS A 26 2.96 -2.80 7.34
N TYR A 27 1.85 -3.36 7.81
CA TYR A 27 0.98 -2.72 8.78
C TYR A 27 0.82 -3.61 10.01
N LEU A 28 0.82 -2.98 11.17
CA LEU A 28 0.34 -3.58 12.41
C LEU A 28 -1.20 -3.57 12.40
N LYS A 29 -1.81 -4.40 13.25
CA LYS A 29 -3.26 -4.36 13.46
C LYS A 29 -3.74 -2.97 13.90
N SER A 30 -2.98 -2.29 14.76
CA SER A 30 -3.28 -0.92 15.22
C SER A 30 -3.31 0.06 14.05
N ASP A 31 -2.37 -0.04 13.11
CA ASP A 31 -2.32 0.88 11.96
C ASP A 31 -3.58 0.73 11.09
N VAL A 32 -4.08 -0.50 10.97
CA VAL A 32 -5.33 -0.80 10.24
C VAL A 32 -6.55 -0.30 11.01
N GLU A 33 -6.61 -0.46 12.33
CA GLU A 33 -7.71 0.05 13.17
C GLU A 33 -7.76 1.59 13.16
N ASP A 34 -6.62 2.24 13.34
CA ASP A 34 -6.48 3.70 13.30
C ASP A 34 -6.93 4.24 11.93
N MET A 35 -6.49 3.61 10.83
CA MET A 35 -6.92 3.97 9.47
C MET A 35 -8.44 3.85 9.30
N ALA A 36 -9.07 2.81 9.86
CA ALA A 36 -10.51 2.67 9.80
C ALA A 36 -11.22 3.85 10.46
N PHE A 37 -10.78 4.21 11.67
CA PHE A 37 -11.38 5.29 12.43
C PHE A 37 -11.16 6.66 11.79
N ASP A 38 -9.95 6.92 11.32
CA ASP A 38 -9.59 8.19 10.66
C ASP A 38 -10.33 8.39 9.34
N THR A 39 -10.79 7.31 8.71
CA THR A 39 -11.51 7.35 7.43
C THR A 39 -13.04 7.24 7.57
N GLY A 40 -13.58 7.32 8.80
CA GLY A 40 -15.03 7.31 9.05
C GLY A 40 -15.65 5.92 9.11
N PHE A 41 -14.85 4.89 9.33
CA PHE A 41 -15.29 3.51 9.53
C PHE A 41 -15.09 3.05 10.99
N VAL A 42 -15.61 1.86 11.29
CA VAL A 42 -15.35 1.11 12.52
C VAL A 42 -14.93 -0.30 12.15
N PRO A 43 -13.82 -0.83 12.67
CA PRO A 43 -13.47 -2.23 12.53
C PRO A 43 -14.53 -3.12 13.18
N VAL A 44 -15.00 -4.12 12.44
CA VAL A 44 -15.98 -5.11 12.91
C VAL A 44 -15.29 -6.42 13.23
N GLU A 45 -14.42 -6.87 12.32
CA GLU A 45 -13.71 -8.14 12.44
C GLU A 45 -12.35 -8.08 11.74
N HIS A 46 -11.42 -8.92 12.23
CA HIS A 46 -10.12 -9.17 11.60
C HIS A 46 -9.93 -10.68 11.49
N ALA A 47 -9.80 -11.18 10.27
CA ALA A 47 -9.46 -12.57 10.00
C ALA A 47 -7.97 -12.66 9.66
N LEU A 48 -7.21 -13.41 10.45
CA LEU A 48 -5.79 -13.62 10.24
C LEU A 48 -5.52 -15.04 9.76
N ASP A 49 -4.45 -15.22 8.99
CA ASP A 49 -3.92 -16.56 8.74
C ASP A 49 -3.35 -17.18 10.03
N SER A 50 -3.04 -18.48 10.00
CA SER A 50 -2.60 -19.22 11.19
C SER A 50 -1.29 -18.70 11.79
N GLN A 51 -0.49 -17.97 11.02
CA GLN A 51 0.77 -17.37 11.45
C GLN A 51 0.64 -15.88 11.80
N GLY A 52 -0.48 -15.23 11.48
CA GLY A 52 -0.70 -13.81 11.72
C GLY A 52 0.09 -12.88 10.79
N PHE A 53 0.50 -13.35 9.62
CA PHE A 53 1.23 -12.57 8.61
C PHE A 53 0.30 -11.81 7.65
N PHE A 54 -0.89 -12.35 7.43
CA PHE A 54 -1.90 -11.74 6.58
C PHE A 54 -3.18 -11.52 7.37
N MET A 55 -3.87 -10.41 7.06
CA MET A 55 -5.09 -10.03 7.73
C MET A 55 -6.07 -9.44 6.72
N ASP A 56 -7.27 -9.99 6.68
CA ASP A 56 -8.44 -9.37 6.06
C ASP A 56 -9.23 -8.67 7.16
N SER A 57 -9.58 -7.39 6.95
CA SER A 57 -10.33 -6.61 7.94
C SER A 57 -11.67 -6.13 7.37
N LEU A 58 -12.75 -6.44 8.08
CA LEU A 58 -14.10 -6.01 7.75
C LEU A 58 -14.43 -4.73 8.50
N TRP A 59 -14.76 -3.68 7.77
CA TRP A 59 -15.11 -2.37 8.33
C TRP A 59 -16.55 -1.99 8.02
N GLN A 60 -17.20 -1.30 8.95
CA GLN A 60 -18.53 -0.73 8.77
C GLN A 60 -18.44 0.80 8.72
N VAL A 61 -19.13 1.41 7.77
CA VAL A 61 -19.23 2.89 7.70
C VAL A 61 -19.97 3.43 8.92
N ARG A 62 -19.43 4.47 9.54
CA ARG A 62 -20.14 5.26 10.54
C ARG A 62 -21.19 6.09 9.82
N LYS A 63 -22.46 5.70 9.91
CA LYS A 63 -23.57 6.56 9.51
C LYS A 63 -23.96 7.38 10.72
N ASP A 64 -23.71 8.68 10.66
CA ASP A 64 -24.28 9.65 11.59
C ASP A 64 -25.82 9.63 11.54
#